data_AF-L1IZP3-F1
#
_entry.id   AF-L1IZP3-F1
#
_cell.length_a   1.000
_cell.length_b   1.000
_cell.length_c   1.000
_cell.angle_alpha   90.00
_cell.angle_beta   90.00
_cell.angle_gamma   90.00
#
_symmetry.space_group_name_H-M   'P 1'
#
loop_
_entity.id
_entity.type
_entity.pdbx_description
1 polymer ?
#
loop_
_entity_poly.entity_id
_entity_poly.type
_entity_poly.pdbx_seq_one_letter_code
_entity_poly.pdbx_strand_id
1 'polypeptide(L)'
;MVSGVSRIGMQLASPQIAKPKVDIGHQLGTTQPEAGKPKVAKPKAAPKRKTQDDECPMYKVILLGDNEYEQSHVVTQITKLIPSISKEEGIRIFVEAQMTGSSVIIVCTEEHAEHYVQQLKRQQIYAKMEKDE
;
A
#
# COMPACT_ATOMS: atom_id res chain seq x y z
N MET A 1 -5.45 50.16 50.40
CA MET A 1 -5.09 49.12 49.40
C MET A 1 -6.37 48.52 48.85
N VAL A 2 -6.32 47.91 47.67
CA VAL A 2 -7.45 47.83 46.73
C VAL A 2 -8.52 46.78 47.02
N SER A 3 -9.75 47.07 46.57
CA SER A 3 -10.96 46.27 46.71
C SER A 3 -10.92 44.96 45.90
N GLY A 4 -11.31 43.85 46.52
CA GLY A 4 -11.50 42.55 45.84
C GLY A 4 -12.97 42.24 45.59
N VAL A 5 -13.49 42.58 44.41
CA VAL A 5 -14.83 42.14 43.93
C VAL A 5 -14.62 41.21 42.75
N SER A 6 -14.65 39.89 43.00
CA SER A 6 -14.64 38.90 41.92
C SER A 6 -16.06 38.63 41.43
N ARG A 7 -16.23 38.54 40.11
CA ARG A 7 -17.55 38.64 39.46
C ARG A 7 -18.29 37.31 39.43
N ILE A 8 -19.62 37.38 39.57
CA ILE A 8 -20.55 36.33 39.17
C ILE A 8 -20.42 36.11 37.66
N GLY A 9 -20.24 34.85 37.24
CA GLY A 9 -20.37 34.41 35.85
C GLY A 9 -21.45 33.33 35.76
N MET A 10 -22.54 33.61 35.03
CA MET A 10 -23.74 32.79 35.04
C MET A 10 -23.60 31.50 34.20
N GLN A 11 -24.31 30.47 34.64
CA GLN A 11 -24.48 29.19 33.94
C GLN A 11 -25.19 29.39 32.59
N LEU A 12 -24.74 28.71 31.53
CA LEU A 12 -25.61 28.29 30.44
C LEU A 12 -25.38 26.79 30.17
N ALA A 13 -26.45 26.02 30.34
CA ALA A 13 -26.44 24.57 30.16
C ALA A 13 -26.74 24.20 28.71
N SER A 14 -26.00 23.25 28.15
CA SER A 14 -26.36 22.59 26.89
C SER A 14 -27.36 21.45 27.18
N PRO A 15 -28.48 21.34 26.44
CA PRO A 15 -29.46 20.28 26.67
C PRO A 15 -28.94 18.91 26.21
N GLN A 16 -29.03 17.92 27.08
CA GLN A 16 -28.91 16.51 26.68
C GLN A 16 -30.21 16.07 25.99
N ILE A 17 -30.10 15.47 24.79
CA ILE A 17 -31.16 14.66 24.20
C ILE A 17 -30.65 13.22 24.14
N ALA A 18 -31.50 12.29 24.59
CA ALA A 18 -31.08 10.97 25.04
C ALA A 18 -30.94 9.92 23.91
N LYS A 19 -30.10 8.92 24.20
CA LYS A 19 -30.02 7.59 23.55
C LYS A 19 -31.35 6.82 23.79
N PRO A 20 -31.78 5.87 22.95
CA PRO A 20 -31.18 4.51 22.85
C PRO A 20 -31.25 3.95 21.39
N LYS A 21 -31.13 2.66 20.99
CA LYS A 21 -30.76 1.32 21.53
C LYS A 21 -30.28 0.50 20.29
N VAL A 22 -29.16 -0.26 20.30
CA VAL A 22 -29.05 -1.75 20.40
C VAL A 22 -29.55 -2.52 19.14
N ASP A 23 -28.92 -3.60 18.62
CA ASP A 23 -28.02 -4.60 19.24
C ASP A 23 -27.16 -5.40 18.20
N ILE A 24 -26.21 -6.21 18.71
CA ILE A 24 -25.46 -7.34 18.07
C ILE A 24 -24.50 -6.97 16.90
N GLY A 25 -23.21 -7.35 16.92
CA GLY A 25 -22.43 -8.03 17.96
C GLY A 25 -21.08 -8.58 17.44
N HIS A 26 -20.21 -8.98 18.39
CA HIS A 26 -18.88 -9.61 18.22
C HIS A 26 -17.70 -8.77 17.71
N GLN A 27 -16.45 -8.97 18.18
CA GLN A 27 -15.89 -9.31 19.52
C GLN A 27 -14.36 -9.46 19.36
N LEU A 28 -13.57 -8.94 20.31
CA LEU A 28 -12.10 -9.09 20.45
C LEU A 28 -11.23 -8.56 19.28
N GLY A 29 -10.03 -8.00 19.51
CA GLY A 29 -9.41 -7.69 20.79
C GLY A 29 -7.99 -7.12 20.63
N THR A 30 -7.56 -6.40 21.67
CA THR A 30 -6.17 -6.27 22.17
C THR A 30 -5.02 -5.95 21.19
N THR A 31 -4.52 -4.73 21.32
CA THR A 31 -3.12 -4.42 21.69
C THR A 31 -2.00 -5.25 21.05
N GLN A 32 -1.17 -4.61 20.21
CA GLN A 32 0.16 -5.11 19.83
C GLN A 32 1.25 -4.48 20.72
N PRO A 33 1.84 -5.20 21.68
CA PRO A 33 3.14 -4.86 22.26
C PRO A 33 4.30 -5.47 21.45
N GLU A 34 5.49 -4.90 21.59
CA GLU A 34 6.74 -5.41 21.01
C GLU A 34 7.11 -6.82 21.49
N ALA A 35 7.75 -7.61 20.61
CA ALA A 35 9.14 -8.08 20.76
C ALA A 35 9.38 -9.45 20.07
N GLY A 36 10.57 -9.62 19.46
CA GLY A 36 11.17 -10.95 19.26
C GLY A 36 11.48 -11.38 17.82
N LYS A 37 12.78 -11.45 17.50
CA LYS A 37 13.35 -12.54 16.68
C LYS A 37 13.62 -13.71 17.65
N PRO A 38 13.34 -15.00 17.32
CA PRO A 38 14.24 -15.75 16.43
C PRO A 38 13.65 -16.92 15.60
N LYS A 39 14.35 -17.20 14.48
CA LYS A 39 14.64 -18.48 13.76
C LYS A 39 13.74 -19.75 13.89
N VAL A 40 13.67 -20.45 12.74
CA VAL A 40 13.51 -21.92 12.49
C VAL A 40 12.17 -22.40 11.89
N ALA A 41 12.32 -23.22 10.85
CA ALA A 41 11.36 -23.75 9.88
C ALA A 41 10.24 -24.67 10.40
N LYS A 42 9.10 -24.67 9.67
CA LYS A 42 8.65 -25.85 8.87
C LYS A 42 7.53 -25.48 7.87
N PRO A 43 7.40 -26.17 6.73
CA PRO A 43 6.42 -25.86 5.70
C PRO A 43 5.06 -26.53 5.96
N LYS A 44 3.98 -25.93 5.45
CA LYS A 44 2.68 -26.59 5.32
C LYS A 44 2.29 -26.66 3.84
N ALA A 45 2.27 -27.87 3.30
CA ALA A 45 1.87 -28.15 1.93
C ALA A 45 0.40 -28.61 1.90
N ALA A 46 -0.39 -28.07 0.96
CA ALA A 46 -1.40 -28.75 0.13
C ALA A 46 -2.41 -27.74 -0.47
N PRO A 47 -3.06 -28.03 -1.61
CA PRO A 47 -2.82 -29.12 -2.56
C PRO A 47 -2.37 -28.59 -3.95
N LYS A 48 -1.53 -29.35 -4.66
CA LYS A 48 -1.28 -29.14 -6.09
C LYS A 48 -2.49 -29.62 -6.89
N ARG A 49 -3.47 -28.75 -7.12
CA ARG A 49 -4.57 -29.05 -8.06
C ARG A 49 -4.08 -28.76 -9.47
N LYS A 50 -3.65 -29.80 -10.19
CA LYS A 50 -3.43 -29.74 -11.64
C LYS A 50 -4.79 -29.61 -12.33
N THR A 51 -5.30 -28.39 -12.39
CA THR A 51 -6.29 -28.02 -13.42
C THR A 51 -5.51 -27.75 -14.70
N GLN A 52 -6.17 -27.98 -15.83
CA GLN A 52 -5.64 -27.97 -17.20
C GLN A 52 -4.71 -26.78 -17.50
N ASP A 53 -3.77 -27.06 -18.40
CA ASP A 53 -2.75 -26.16 -18.94
C ASP A 53 -3.37 -25.11 -19.88
N ASP A 54 -4.32 -24.33 -19.36
CA ASP A 54 -4.61 -23.01 -19.90
C ASP A 54 -3.43 -22.11 -19.49
N GLU A 55 -2.45 -22.00 -20.38
CA GLU A 55 -1.32 -21.09 -20.28
C GLU A 55 -1.84 -19.65 -20.15
N CYS A 56 -2.19 -19.22 -18.94
CA CYS A 56 -2.56 -17.84 -18.67
C CYS A 56 -1.27 -17.01 -18.74
N PRO A 57 -1.05 -16.22 -19.80
CA PRO A 57 0.22 -15.54 -19.99
C PRO A 57 0.39 -14.52 -18.86
N MET A 58 1.42 -14.72 -18.05
CA MET A 58 1.82 -13.71 -17.08
C MET A 58 2.55 -12.59 -17.82
N TYR A 59 2.39 -11.37 -17.33
CA TYR A 59 3.00 -10.17 -17.88
C TYR A 59 3.83 -9.46 -16.82
N LYS A 60 5.05 -9.12 -17.20
CA LYS A 60 5.99 -8.30 -16.43
C LYS A 60 5.71 -6.83 -16.71
N VAL A 61 5.39 -6.06 -15.67
CA VAL A 61 5.42 -4.60 -15.73
C VAL A 61 6.84 -4.15 -15.46
N ILE A 62 7.44 -3.43 -16.42
CA ILE A 62 8.84 -3.00 -16.40
C ILE A 62 8.88 -1.47 -16.36
N LEU A 63 9.55 -0.92 -15.36
CA LEU A 63 9.91 0.49 -15.29
C LEU A 63 11.04 0.76 -16.30
N LEU A 64 10.94 1.84 -17.08
CA LEU A 64 12.06 2.36 -17.85
C LEU A 64 12.81 3.40 -17.00
N GLY A 65 14.14 3.36 -17.01
CA GLY A 65 14.98 4.37 -16.37
C GLY A 65 15.10 5.61 -17.24
N ASP A 66 14.98 6.80 -16.64
CA ASP A 66 15.17 8.08 -17.32
C ASP A 66 15.91 9.06 -16.40
N ASN A 67 16.69 9.98 -16.95
CA ASN A 67 17.46 10.94 -16.16
C ASN A 67 16.61 12.09 -15.59
N GLU A 68 15.41 12.32 -16.13
CA GLU A 68 14.47 13.34 -15.61
C GLU A 68 13.63 12.81 -14.43
N TYR A 69 13.76 11.54 -14.04
CA TYR A 69 12.95 10.95 -12.99
C TYR A 69 13.48 11.19 -11.57
N GLU A 70 12.64 11.82 -10.74
CA GLU A 70 12.89 11.91 -9.31
C GLU A 70 12.49 10.61 -8.60
N GLN A 71 13.44 9.99 -7.90
CA GLN A 71 13.23 8.77 -7.10
C GLN A 71 12.01 8.89 -6.17
N SER A 72 11.86 10.01 -5.47
CA SER A 72 10.76 10.21 -4.52
C SER A 72 9.40 10.20 -5.22
N HIS A 73 9.29 10.86 -6.38
CA HIS A 73 8.10 10.80 -7.22
C HIS A 73 7.80 9.37 -7.69
N VAL A 74 8.75 8.72 -8.38
CA VAL A 74 8.53 7.39 -8.99
C VAL A 74 8.15 6.35 -7.94
N VAL A 75 8.89 6.28 -6.83
CA VAL A 75 8.60 5.33 -5.74
C VAL A 75 7.23 5.59 -5.13
N THR A 76 6.84 6.86 -4.94
CA THR A 76 5.52 7.21 -4.40
C THR A 76 4.39 6.74 -5.33
N GLN A 77 4.54 6.90 -6.65
CA GLN A 77 3.54 6.43 -7.61
C GLN A 77 3.49 4.90 -7.68
N ILE A 78 4.63 4.21 -7.68
CA ILE A 78 4.69 2.74 -7.71
C ILE A 78 3.99 2.15 -6.48
N THR A 79 4.37 2.57 -5.26
CA THR A 79 3.74 2.07 -4.02
C THR A 79 2.26 2.46 -3.91
N LYS A 80 1.83 3.59 -4.50
CA LYS A 80 0.42 4.00 -4.53
C LYS A 80 -0.43 3.17 -5.50
N LEU A 81 0.11 2.77 -6.65
CA LEU A 81 -0.59 1.99 -7.67
C LEU A 81 -0.54 0.48 -7.37
N ILE A 82 0.59 0.01 -6.84
CA ILE A 82 0.86 -1.40 -6.56
C ILE A 82 1.15 -1.53 -5.05
N PRO A 83 0.11 -1.75 -4.21
CA PRO A 83 0.27 -1.82 -2.75
C PRO A 83 1.09 -3.04 -2.28
N SER A 84 1.39 -3.98 -3.19
CA SER A 84 2.32 -5.10 -2.95
C SER A 84 3.79 -4.66 -2.91
N ILE A 85 4.13 -3.47 -3.41
CA ILE A 85 5.51 -2.95 -3.46
C ILE A 85 5.74 -1.96 -2.31
N SER A 86 6.49 -2.39 -1.31
CA SER A 86 7.00 -1.54 -0.23
C SER A 86 7.91 -0.43 -0.77
N LYS A 87 7.97 0.70 -0.06
CA LYS A 87 8.79 1.86 -0.45
C LYS A 87 10.26 1.51 -0.67
N GLU A 88 10.82 0.59 0.13
CA GLU A 88 12.19 0.11 0.03
C GLU A 88 12.43 -0.66 -1.28
N GLU A 89 11.54 -1.57 -1.66
CA GLU A 89 11.63 -2.29 -2.94
C GLU A 89 11.44 -1.34 -4.13
N GLY A 90 10.53 -0.37 -4.03
CA GLY A 90 10.38 0.69 -5.03
C GLY A 90 11.67 1.48 -5.27
N ILE A 91 12.43 1.80 -4.21
CA ILE A 91 13.75 2.45 -4.34
C ILE A 91 14.74 1.54 -5.06
N ARG A 92 14.76 0.24 -4.74
CA ARG A 92 15.66 -0.73 -5.39
C ARG A 92 15.36 -0.86 -6.88
N ILE A 93 14.08 -1.00 -7.24
CA ILE A 93 13.59 -1.03 -8.63
C ILE A 93 13.96 0.27 -9.38
N PHE A 94 13.81 1.43 -8.73
CA PHE A 94 14.20 2.71 -9.33
C PHE A 94 15.71 2.79 -9.62
N VAL A 95 16.56 2.44 -8.64
CA VAL A 95 18.02 2.47 -8.81
C VAL A 95 18.49 1.47 -9.86
N GLU A 96 17.90 0.26 -9.88
CA GLU A 96 18.18 -0.75 -10.89
C GLU A 96 17.78 -0.29 -12.29
N ALA A 97 16.61 0.34 -12.45
CA ALA A 97 16.17 0.93 -13.71
C ALA A 97 17.11 2.06 -14.16
N GLN A 98 17.59 2.91 -13.24
CA GLN A 98 18.53 3.99 -13.57
C GLN A 98 19.88 3.46 -14.07
N MET A 99 20.38 2.37 -13.48
CA MET A 99 21.67 1.78 -13.84
C MET A 99 21.60 0.88 -15.09
N THR A 100 20.49 0.19 -15.31
CA THR A 100 20.32 -0.83 -16.36
C THR A 100 19.53 -0.30 -17.57
N GLY A 101 18.84 0.83 -17.42
CA GLY A 101 17.87 1.37 -18.37
C GLY A 101 16.45 0.83 -18.19
N SER A 102 16.26 -0.27 -17.44
CA SER A 102 14.95 -0.81 -17.08
C SER A 102 15.01 -1.76 -15.88
N SER A 103 13.89 -1.97 -15.18
CA SER A 103 13.75 -2.94 -14.06
C SER A 103 12.32 -3.48 -13.96
N VAL A 104 12.16 -4.74 -13.53
CA VAL A 104 10.84 -5.39 -13.36
C VAL A 104 10.21 -4.94 -12.05
N ILE A 105 9.00 -4.36 -12.12
CA ILE A 105 8.24 -3.91 -10.95
C ILE A 105 7.45 -5.08 -10.32
N ILE A 106 6.68 -5.79 -11.14
CA ILE A 106 5.79 -6.88 -10.72
C ILE A 106 5.45 -7.78 -11.90
N VAL A 107 5.08 -9.03 -11.61
CA VAL A 107 4.50 -9.98 -12.56
C VAL A 107 3.02 -10.18 -12.20
N CYS A 108 2.12 -9.98 -13.17
CA CYS A 108 0.67 -10.07 -12.98
C CYS A 108 -0.04 -10.48 -14.28
N THR A 109 -1.37 -10.60 -14.26
CA THR A 109 -2.17 -10.87 -15.47
C THR A 109 -2.17 -9.67 -16.43
N GLU A 110 -2.46 -9.91 -17.71
CA GLU A 110 -2.49 -8.88 -18.78
C GLU A 110 -3.32 -7.64 -18.39
N GLU A 111 -4.54 -7.83 -17.91
CA GLU A 111 -5.45 -6.74 -17.51
C GLU A 111 -4.85 -5.85 -16.41
N HIS A 112 -4.23 -6.45 -15.39
CA HIS A 112 -3.56 -5.70 -14.33
C HIS A 112 -2.29 -5.01 -14.82
N ALA A 113 -1.50 -5.69 -15.66
CA ALA A 113 -0.29 -5.12 -16.24
C ALA A 113 -0.60 -3.88 -17.10
N GLU A 114 -1.59 -3.97 -17.99
CA GLU A 114 -2.01 -2.83 -18.81
C GLU A 114 -2.54 -1.68 -17.93
N HIS A 115 -3.38 -1.98 -16.94
CA HIS A 115 -3.90 -0.94 -16.04
C HIS A 115 -2.77 -0.24 -15.27
N TYR A 116 -1.79 -0.96 -14.73
CA TYR A 116 -0.64 -0.34 -14.05
C TYR A 116 0.21 0.51 -15.00
N VAL A 117 0.50 0.04 -16.21
CA VAL A 117 1.24 0.79 -17.23
C VAL A 117 0.49 2.07 -17.64
N GLN A 118 -0.82 1.99 -17.86
CA GLN A 118 -1.64 3.16 -18.18
C GLN A 118 -1.63 4.21 -17.06
N GLN A 119 -1.72 3.79 -15.79
CA GLN A 119 -1.71 4.70 -14.65
C GLN A 119 -0.33 5.34 -14.43
N LEU A 120 0.77 4.59 -14.59
CA LEU A 120 2.14 5.13 -14.55
C LEU A 120 2.34 6.17 -15.67
N LYS A 121 1.89 5.86 -16.89
CA LYS A 121 1.98 6.78 -18.05
C LYS A 121 1.23 8.10 -17.82
N ARG A 122 0.11 8.09 -17.10
CA ARG A 122 -0.63 9.31 -16.67
C ARG A 122 0.14 10.15 -15.65
N GLN A 123 1.14 9.58 -14.97
CA GLN A 123 2.03 10.29 -14.04
C GLN A 123 3.40 10.62 -14.68
N GLN A 124 3.48 10.61 -16.03
CA GLN A 124 4.73 10.84 -16.80
C GLN A 124 5.82 9.76 -16.60
N ILE A 125 5.47 8.63 -15.97
CA ILE A 125 6.39 7.50 -15.77
C ILE A 125 6.18 6.50 -16.91
N TYR A 126 7.23 6.24 -17.70
CA TYR A 126 7.20 5.29 -18.79
C TYR A 126 7.45 3.88 -18.26
N ALA A 127 6.48 3.01 -18.52
CA ALA A 127 6.55 1.59 -18.23
C ALA A 127 6.19 0.78 -19.48
N LYS A 128 6.76 -0.41 -19.59
CA LYS A 128 6.50 -1.40 -20.65
C LYS A 128 5.85 -2.64 -20.01
N MET A 129 4.97 -3.32 -20.75
CA MET A 129 4.56 -4.68 -20.44
C MET A 129 5.25 -5.66 -21.41
N GLU A 130 5.82 -6.73 -20.89
CA GLU A 130 6.40 -7.85 -21.65
C GLU A 130 5.74 -9.15 -21.17
N LYS A 131 5.68 -10.17 -22.03
CA LYS A 131 5.26 -11.51 -21.62
C LYS A 131 6.33 -12.17 -20.75
N ASP A 132 5.87 -12.94 -19.78
CA ASP A 132 6.68 -13.89 -19.02
C ASP A 132 6.59 -15.25 -19.74
N GLU A 133 7.60 -15.55 -20.55
CA GLU A 133 7.77 -16.81 -21.31
C GLU A 133 8.50 -17.89 -20.48
#